data_AF-A0A455UC36-F1
#
_entry.id   AF-A0A455UC36-F1
#
_cell.length_a   1.000
_cell.length_b   1.000
_cell.length_c   1.000
_cell.angle_alpha   90.00
_cell.angle_beta   90.00
_cell.angle_gamma   90.00
#
_symmetry.space_group_name_H-M   'P 1'
#
loop_
_entity.id
_entity.type
_entity.pdbx_description
1 polymer ?
#
loop_
_entity_poly.entity_id
_entity_poly.type
_entity_poly.pdbx_seq_one_letter_code
_entity_poly.pdbx_strand_id
1 'polypeptide(L)'
;MGILNLAIEKTVVKASDLSSVMKGSKPPQRTYQVRKLVDAGMLRPIVEGARQYTIGFDNSFLVRGVIRALSDNGFIPSQVEMP
;
A
#
# COMPACT_ATOMS: atom_id res chain seq x y z
N MET A 1 -5.92 10.89 -7.72
CA MET A 1 -5.90 9.77 -6.76
C MET A 1 -4.91 8.71 -7.25
N GLY A 2 -3.96 8.27 -6.42
CA GLY A 2 -2.95 7.26 -6.78
C GLY A 2 -3.34 5.83 -6.44
N ILE A 3 -2.56 4.84 -6.90
CA ILE A 3 -2.82 3.40 -6.68
C ILE A 3 -2.87 3.04 -5.18
N LEU A 4 -1.93 3.55 -4.37
CA LEU A 4 -1.89 3.23 -2.95
C LEU A 4 -3.08 3.82 -2.18
N ASN A 5 -3.51 5.05 -2.51
CA ASN A 5 -4.71 5.64 -1.91
C ASN A 5 -5.96 4.82 -2.22
N LEU A 6 -6.08 4.31 -3.45
CA LEU A 6 -7.20 3.45 -3.83
C LEU A 6 -7.19 2.13 -3.05
N ALA A 7 -6.01 1.55 -2.82
CA ALA A 7 -5.85 0.33 -2.03
C ALA A 7 -6.20 0.54 -0.55
N ILE A 8 -5.83 1.70 0.03
CA ILE A 8 -6.22 2.07 1.40
C ILE A 8 -7.74 2.21 1.51
N GLU A 9 -8.37 2.99 0.63
CA GLU A 9 -9.81 3.27 0.70
C GLU A 9 -10.67 2.01 0.51
N LYS A 10 -10.28 1.14 -0.43
CA LYS A 10 -11.03 -0.10 -0.71
C LYS A 10 -10.67 -1.26 0.21
N THR A 11 -9.58 -1.16 0.97
CA THR A 11 -8.96 -2.24 1.78
C THR A 11 -8.47 -3.45 0.96
N VAL A 12 -9.24 -3.90 -0.04
CA VAL A 12 -8.89 -4.92 -1.03
C VAL A 12 -9.22 -4.38 -2.42
N VAL A 13 -8.24 -4.42 -3.32
CA VAL A 13 -8.37 -3.95 -4.71
C VAL A 13 -8.14 -5.08 -5.70
N LYS A 14 -9.01 -5.19 -6.70
CA LYS A 14 -8.79 -6.09 -7.84
C LYS A 14 -7.82 -5.45 -8.82
N ALA A 15 -7.14 -6.26 -9.62
CA ALA A 15 -6.32 -5.76 -10.74
C ALA A 15 -7.10 -4.81 -11.67
N SER A 16 -8.40 -5.04 -11.84
CA SER A 16 -9.30 -4.17 -12.61
C SER A 16 -9.53 -2.81 -11.93
N ASP A 17 -9.61 -2.74 -10.60
CA ASP A 17 -9.71 -1.48 -9.86
C ASP A 17 -8.46 -0.63 -10.06
N LEU A 18 -7.28 -1.26 -9.94
CA LEU A 18 -5.99 -0.60 -10.17
C LEU A 18 -5.86 -0.05 -11.60
N SER A 19 -6.50 -0.70 -12.56
CA SER A 19 -6.49 -0.26 -13.95
C SER A 19 -7.21 1.09 -14.17
N SER A 20 -8.18 1.43 -13.31
CA SER A 20 -8.98 2.67 -13.41
C SER A 20 -8.17 3.93 -13.09
N VAL A 21 -7.13 3.82 -12.25
CA VAL A 21 -6.21 4.90 -11.89
C VAL A 21 -5.04 5.04 -12.88
N MET A 22 -4.87 4.07 -13.79
CA MET A 22 -3.81 4.03 -14.81
C MET A 22 -4.31 4.44 -16.19
N LYS A 23 -4.94 5.63 -16.28
CA LYS A 23 -5.47 6.15 -17.54
C LYS A 23 -4.34 6.29 -18.57
N GLY A 24 -4.58 5.78 -19.79
CA GLY A 24 -3.61 5.83 -20.90
C GLY A 24 -2.57 4.69 -20.94
N SER A 25 -2.49 3.83 -19.92
CA SER A 25 -1.57 2.67 -19.96
C SER A 25 -2.16 1.52 -20.74
N LYS A 26 -1.35 0.85 -21.59
CA LYS A 26 -1.71 -0.40 -22.27
C LYS A 26 -1.78 -1.56 -21.26
N PRO A 27 -2.56 -2.64 -21.52
CA PRO A 27 -2.71 -3.76 -20.59
C PRO A 27 -1.37 -4.38 -20.09
N PRO A 28 -0.33 -4.55 -20.93
CA PRO A 28 0.96 -5.05 -20.45
C PRO A 28 1.66 -4.11 -19.46
N GLN A 29 1.56 -2.80 -19.69
CA GLN A 29 2.16 -1.79 -18.81
C GLN A 29 1.47 -1.77 -17.44
N ARG A 30 0.15 -1.97 -17.40
CA ARG A 30 -0.62 -2.08 -16.16
C ARG A 30 -0.14 -3.27 -15.34
N THR A 31 -0.02 -4.42 -15.98
CA THR A 31 0.49 -5.66 -15.34
C THR A 31 1.89 -5.45 -14.77
N TYR A 32 2.78 -4.83 -15.55
CA TYR A 32 4.15 -4.53 -15.12
C TYR A 32 4.19 -3.60 -13.89
N GLN A 33 3.38 -2.54 -13.88
CA GLN A 33 3.34 -1.59 -12.77
C GLN A 33 2.78 -2.22 -11.49
N VAL A 34 1.71 -3.04 -11.60
CA VAL A 34 1.19 -3.79 -10.45
C VAL A 34 2.26 -4.74 -9.91
N ARG A 35 2.94 -5.49 -10.78
CA ARG A 35 4.03 -6.37 -10.38
C ARG A 35 5.15 -5.60 -9.69
N LYS A 36 5.57 -4.45 -10.21
CA LYS A 36 6.59 -3.59 -9.57
C LYS A 36 6.20 -3.17 -8.15
N LEU A 37 4.92 -2.87 -7.91
CA LEU A 37 4.42 -2.52 -6.58
C LEU A 37 4.41 -3.73 -5.63
N VAL A 38 4.08 -4.92 -6.15
CA VAL A 38 4.13 -6.18 -5.40
C VAL A 38 5.58 -6.55 -5.06
N ASP A 39 6.49 -6.49 -6.04
CA ASP A 39 7.92 -6.78 -5.85
C ASP A 39 8.56 -5.81 -4.86
N ALA A 40 8.11 -4.55 -4.85
CA ALA A 40 8.53 -3.54 -3.88
C ALA A 40 7.86 -3.73 -2.50
N GLY A 41 6.95 -4.69 -2.33
CA GLY A 41 6.20 -4.91 -1.08
C GLY A 41 5.17 -3.82 -0.76
N MET A 42 4.87 -2.90 -1.68
CA MET A 42 3.87 -1.85 -1.48
C MET A 42 2.43 -2.39 -1.58
N LEU A 43 2.25 -3.44 -2.38
CA LEU A 43 1.03 -4.23 -2.47
C LEU A 43 1.33 -5.68 -2.10
N ARG A 44 0.39 -6.35 -1.45
CA ARG A 44 0.46 -7.77 -1.10
C ARG A 44 -0.73 -8.49 -1.72
N PRO A 45 -0.53 -9.62 -2.43
CA PRO A 45 -1.67 -10.44 -2.85
C PRO A 45 -2.37 -11.01 -1.62
N ILE A 46 -3.70 -11.09 -1.63
CA ILE A 46 -4.46 -11.63 -0.48
C ILE A 46 -4.21 -13.12 -0.26
N VAL A 47 -3.92 -13.84 -1.34
CA VAL A 47 -3.45 -15.23 -1.39
C VAL A 47 -2.52 -15.36 -2.59
N GLU A 48 -1.58 -16.30 -2.53
CA GLU A 48 -0.61 -16.52 -3.62
C GLU A 48 -1.33 -16.70 -4.97
N GLY A 49 -0.88 -15.98 -6.01
CA GLY A 49 -1.49 -16.00 -7.34
C GLY A 49 -2.82 -15.25 -7.51
N ALA A 50 -3.41 -14.68 -6.44
CA ALA A 50 -4.63 -13.89 -6.57
C ALA A 50 -4.40 -12.56 -7.30
N ARG A 51 -5.38 -12.17 -8.12
CA ARG A 51 -5.46 -10.83 -8.74
C ARG A 51 -6.19 -9.82 -7.84
N GLN A 52 -6.09 -10.02 -6.53
CA GLN A 52 -6.65 -9.18 -5.49
C GLN A 52 -5.53 -8.83 -4.50
N TYR A 53 -5.42 -7.56 -4.15
CA TYR A 53 -4.29 -7.02 -3.41
C TYR A 53 -4.76 -6.17 -2.24
N THR A 54 -3.96 -6.16 -1.18
CA THR A 54 -4.03 -5.23 -0.07
C THR A 54 -2.75 -4.38 0.00
N ILE A 55 -2.74 -3.35 0.84
CA ILE A 55 -1.52 -2.59 1.13
C ILE A 55 -0.52 -3.47 1.90
N GLY A 56 0.73 -3.47 1.46
CA GLY A 56 1.85 -4.06 2.21
C GLY A 56 2.40 -3.09 3.25
N PHE A 57 1.68 -2.91 4.37
CA PHE A 57 2.09 -1.98 5.43
C PHE A 57 3.43 -2.32 6.07
N ASP A 58 3.93 -3.54 5.88
CA ASP A 58 5.22 -4.03 6.32
C ASP A 58 6.40 -3.52 5.46
N ASN A 59 6.13 -2.84 4.34
CA ASN A 59 7.13 -2.09 3.61
C ASN A 59 7.67 -0.93 4.49
N SER A 60 9.01 -0.79 4.56
CA SER A 60 9.68 0.20 5.43
C SER A 60 9.28 1.66 5.18
N PHE A 61 8.80 2.02 3.99
CA PHE A 61 8.27 3.35 3.71
C PHE A 61 6.89 3.56 4.31
N LEU A 62 6.02 2.53 4.30
CA LEU A 62 4.66 2.61 4.82
C LEU A 62 4.63 2.43 6.35
N VAL A 63 5.46 1.54 6.90
CA VAL A 63 5.63 1.35 8.35
C VAL A 63 5.96 2.67 9.04
N ARG A 64 6.81 3.52 8.45
CA ARG A 64 7.14 4.85 9.03
C ARG A 64 5.90 5.73 9.20
N GLY A 65 4.97 5.68 8.26
CA GLY A 65 3.69 6.39 8.35
C GLY A 65 2.81 5.83 9.47
N VAL A 66 2.77 4.50 9.61
CA VAL A 66 2.06 3.84 10.71
C VAL A 66 2.65 4.23 12.07
N ILE A 67 3.98 4.15 12.23
CA ILE A 67 4.67 4.55 13.47
C ILE A 67 4.38 6.01 13.79
N ARG A 68 4.48 6.91 12.80
CA ARG A 68 4.16 8.32 13.01
C ARG A 68 2.71 8.52 13.46
N ALA A 69 1.76 7.86 12.82
CA ALA A 69 0.35 7.96 13.21
C ALA A 69 0.11 7.43 14.64
N LEU A 70 0.78 6.34 15.02
CA LEU A 70 0.73 5.82 16.40
C LEU A 70 1.31 6.81 17.40
N SER A 71 2.47 7.42 17.10
CA SER A 71 3.07 8.49 17.93
C SER A 71 2.16 9.71 18.05
N ASP A 72 1.61 10.20 16.93
CA ASP A 72 0.74 11.38 16.89
C ASP A 72 -0.57 11.17 17.69
N ASN A 73 -1.01 9.91 17.83
CA ASN A 73 -2.17 9.53 18.65
C ASN A 73 -1.80 9.05 20.07
N GLY A 74 -0.55 9.21 20.50
CA GLY A 74 -0.10 8.89 21.86
C GLY A 74 0.04 7.39 22.17
N PHE A 75 0.00 6.51 21.16
CA PHE A 75 0.23 5.08 21.34
C PHE A 75 1.71 4.71 21.49
N ILE A 76 2.62 5.61 21.11
CA ILE A 76 4.06 5.46 21.29
C ILE A 76 4.56 6.62 22.17
N PRO A 77 5.16 6.35 23.34
CA PRO A 77 5.70 7.38 24.20
C PRO A 77 6.73 8.24 23.45
N SER A 78 6.64 9.56 23.57
CA SER A 78 7.73 10.43 23.15
C SER A 78 8.92 10.18 24.07
N GLN A 79 10.14 10.13 23.51
CA GLN A 79 11.37 9.86 24.28
C GLN A 79 11.75 10.97 25.28
N VAL A 80 10.82 11.87 25.62
CA VAL A 80 11.05 13.07 26.44
C VAL A 80 10.48 12.92 27.86
N GLU A 81 10.05 11.73 28.26
CA GLU A 81 9.73 11.42 29.66
C GLU A 81 10.62 10.29 30.19
N MET A 82 11.92 10.58 30.33
CA MET A 82 12.75 9.91 31.33
C MET A 82 13.19 11.00 32.33
N PRO A 83 12.77 10.90 33.61
CA PRO A 83 13.19 11.83 34.67
C PRO A 83 14.69 11.76 34.94
#